data_AF-A0A7C2M2Q3-F1
#
_entry.id   AF-A0A7C2M2Q3-F1
#
_cell.length_a   1.000
_cell.length_b   1.000
_cell.length_c   1.000
_cell.angle_alpha   90.00
_cell.angle_beta   90.00
_cell.angle_gamma   90.00
#
_symmetry.space_group_name_H-M   'P 1'
#
loop_
_entity.id
_entity.type
_entity.pdbx_description
1 polymer ?
#
loop_
_entity_poly.entity_id
_entity_poly.type
_entity_poly.pdbx_seq_one_letter_code
_entity_poly.pdbx_strand_id
1 'polypeptide(L)'
;MNKQDILQYFDKYHSDRYKAYSSSIMSEKDNYFFMAKGDKEKNLIIFAAPDLTNKFEGENLEEKIADENKLAIKKCYLNHLNLSLLREIFPHLNPSFCGIRASFGTGDRLGIATPAHLQAFLGKDIFPILAQQSVREMARTERNWQKVLDDAIWGCFEAGYEGPFGADADHVKNIKELKEAVDCGFTMFTVDPSDFIRNDIEKLGKQELDQLYNQIPNCKEIKKLYLGKSYKVNGKELIFDDQSLKEIIITYSEALNHVLRCYEFLTGYKKEKFDLEISVDETPTVTSPLAHLFIVLELHRRGVDFQNLALHFLGDWQKGIEYIGNVEEFAREFSLHAALSKSIGGYKLSLHTGSDKFSVYPIFSRETDSFCHIKTAGTSWLEEVKVIAMKNPALYREIHRFALENFEKDRASYNLTTDLSRIPNLDEVSDNELASLFKQNDSRQLIHITYGSILKDKDDRGKYIYKDRIYKVLFDYEEEHYRELSNHIRRHLVLLVSI
;
A
#
# COMPACT_ATOMS: atom_id res chain seq x y z
N MET A 1 -11.00 -21.22 32.76
CA MET A 1 -10.58 -19.80 32.77
C MET A 1 -11.18 -19.12 31.55
N ASN A 2 -11.50 -17.84 31.60
CA ASN A 2 -11.89 -17.03 30.44
C ASN A 2 -10.70 -16.14 30.01
N LYS A 3 -10.85 -15.40 28.89
CA LYS A 3 -9.80 -14.48 28.38
C LYS A 3 -9.32 -13.46 29.44
N GLN A 4 -10.24 -12.92 30.24
CA GLN A 4 -9.93 -11.94 31.28
C GLN A 4 -9.12 -12.57 32.43
N ASP A 5 -9.48 -13.79 32.85
CA ASP A 5 -8.74 -14.52 33.89
C ASP A 5 -7.29 -14.77 33.45
N ILE A 6 -7.07 -15.10 32.17
CA ILE A 6 -5.74 -15.33 31.60
C ILE A 6 -4.89 -14.07 31.60
N LEU A 7 -5.46 -12.93 31.18
CA LEU A 7 -4.73 -11.64 31.22
C LEU A 7 -4.41 -11.23 32.65
N GLN A 8 -5.37 -11.37 33.59
CA GLN A 8 -5.14 -11.06 35.00
C GLN A 8 -4.06 -11.95 35.61
N TYR A 9 -4.06 -13.25 35.27
CA TYR A 9 -3.00 -14.16 35.67
C TYR A 9 -1.66 -13.71 35.11
N PHE A 10 -1.57 -13.43 33.81
CA PHE A 10 -0.33 -12.99 33.19
C PHE A 10 0.20 -11.71 33.83
N ASP A 11 -0.64 -10.69 33.98
CA ASP A 11 -0.26 -9.42 34.59
C ASP A 11 0.21 -9.62 36.04
N LYS A 12 -0.47 -10.45 36.84
CA LYS A 12 -0.07 -10.73 38.22
C LYS A 12 1.36 -11.25 38.36
N TYR A 13 1.86 -12.01 37.38
CA TYR A 13 3.18 -12.66 37.46
C TYR A 13 4.24 -12.04 36.54
N HIS A 14 3.84 -11.24 35.55
CA HIS A 14 4.73 -10.78 34.48
C HIS A 14 4.63 -9.26 34.18
N SER A 15 3.79 -8.49 34.90
CA SER A 15 3.62 -7.04 34.67
C SER A 15 4.88 -6.21 34.94
N ASP A 16 5.85 -6.77 35.66
CA ASP A 16 7.15 -6.15 35.93
C ASP A 16 8.04 -6.07 34.68
N ARG A 17 7.82 -6.96 33.71
CA ARG A 17 8.63 -7.09 32.49
C ARG A 17 7.85 -6.93 31.20
N TYR A 18 6.53 -7.14 31.24
CA TYR A 18 5.70 -7.20 30.06
C TYR A 18 4.39 -6.44 30.25
N LYS A 19 3.95 -5.72 29.21
CA LYS A 19 2.62 -5.12 29.11
C LYS A 19 1.82 -5.88 28.06
N ALA A 20 0.75 -6.57 28.47
CA ALA A 20 -0.12 -7.27 27.53
C ALA A 20 -0.92 -6.29 26.65
N TYR A 21 -1.06 -6.60 25.36
CA TYR A 21 -2.02 -5.94 24.48
C TYR A 21 -3.37 -6.63 24.65
N SER A 22 -4.23 -6.09 25.52
CA SER A 22 -5.52 -6.71 25.84
C SER A 22 -6.44 -6.88 24.63
N SER A 23 -6.30 -6.05 23.59
CA SER A 23 -7.01 -6.19 22.31
C SER A 23 -6.66 -7.48 21.58
N SER A 24 -5.42 -7.97 21.72
CA SER A 24 -4.90 -9.11 20.94
C SER A 24 -5.32 -10.49 21.45
N ILE A 25 -6.04 -10.57 22.58
CA ILE A 25 -6.34 -11.88 23.17
C ILE A 25 -7.37 -12.68 22.35
N MET A 26 -6.88 -13.75 21.74
CA MET A 26 -7.65 -14.73 21.00
C MET A 26 -7.63 -16.08 21.73
N SER A 27 -8.64 -16.91 21.49
CA SER A 27 -8.75 -18.23 22.11
C SER A 27 -9.34 -19.24 21.16
N GLU A 28 -8.78 -20.45 21.15
CA GLU A 28 -9.33 -21.61 20.44
C GLU A 28 -9.38 -22.77 21.43
N LYS A 29 -10.61 -23.21 21.77
CA LYS A 29 -10.89 -24.11 22.90
C LYS A 29 -10.31 -23.53 24.20
N ASP A 30 -9.50 -24.30 24.92
CA ASP A 30 -8.85 -23.89 26.17
C ASP A 30 -7.43 -23.32 25.98
N ASN A 31 -7.07 -22.92 24.75
CA ASN A 31 -5.79 -22.30 24.44
C ASN A 31 -5.96 -20.80 24.19
N TYR A 32 -5.03 -19.99 24.69
CA TYR A 32 -5.08 -18.53 24.59
C TYR A 32 -3.78 -17.98 24.02
N PHE A 33 -3.93 -16.95 23.21
CA PHE A 33 -2.84 -16.32 22.46
C PHE A 33 -3.04 -14.81 22.56
N PHE A 34 -1.99 -14.08 22.90
CA PHE A 34 -2.01 -12.62 22.89
C PHE A 34 -0.60 -12.07 22.73
N MET A 35 -0.46 -10.84 22.27
CA MET A 35 0.81 -10.15 22.19
C MET A 35 1.11 -9.44 23.51
N ALA A 36 2.38 -9.38 23.89
CA ALA A 36 2.86 -8.56 25.00
C ALA A 36 4.13 -7.79 24.61
N LYS A 37 4.22 -6.54 25.07
CA LYS A 37 5.38 -5.66 24.89
C LYS A 37 6.35 -5.82 26.05
N GLY A 38 7.61 -6.16 25.77
CA GLY A 38 8.70 -6.10 26.75
C GLY A 38 9.54 -4.83 26.59
N ASP A 39 10.73 -4.81 27.21
CA ASP A 39 11.63 -3.63 27.19
C ASP A 39 12.20 -3.28 25.81
N LYS A 40 12.34 -4.28 24.92
CA LYS A 40 13.05 -4.13 23.63
C LYS A 40 12.24 -4.59 22.42
N GLU A 41 11.27 -5.48 22.64
CA GLU A 41 10.55 -6.15 21.57
C GLU A 41 9.17 -6.59 22.03
N LYS A 42 8.30 -6.87 21.06
CA LYS A 42 7.01 -7.51 21.29
C LYS A 42 7.17 -9.03 21.16
N ASN A 43 6.35 -9.77 21.89
CA ASN A 43 6.35 -11.23 21.91
C ASN A 43 4.93 -11.75 21.81
N LEU A 44 4.77 -12.93 21.22
CA LEU A 44 3.55 -13.71 21.33
C LEU A 44 3.60 -14.45 22.67
N ILE A 45 2.54 -14.36 23.47
CA ILE A 45 2.36 -15.14 24.68
C ILE A 45 1.29 -16.19 24.40
N ILE A 46 1.61 -17.44 24.71
CA ILE A 46 0.68 -18.56 24.58
C ILE A 46 0.46 -19.25 25.93
N PHE A 47 -0.80 -19.52 26.22
CA PHE A 47 -1.28 -20.37 27.31
C PHE A 47 -2.00 -21.54 26.65
N ALA A 48 -1.31 -22.66 26.49
CA ALA A 48 -1.80 -23.77 25.67
C ALA A 48 -1.35 -25.13 26.21
N ALA A 49 -1.99 -26.19 25.74
CA ALA A 49 -1.55 -27.56 26.04
C ALA A 49 -0.09 -27.76 25.60
N PRO A 50 0.74 -28.53 26.35
CA PRO A 50 2.17 -28.69 26.07
C PRO A 50 2.48 -29.09 24.61
N ASP A 51 1.69 -29.99 24.03
CA ASP A 51 1.87 -30.44 22.64
C ASP A 51 1.71 -29.31 21.62
N LEU A 52 0.84 -28.34 21.89
CA LEU A 52 0.66 -27.16 21.04
C LEU A 52 1.78 -26.15 21.29
N THR A 53 2.09 -25.88 22.56
CA THR A 53 3.16 -24.97 22.99
C THR A 53 4.53 -25.36 22.43
N ASN A 54 4.80 -26.66 22.30
CA ASN A 54 6.04 -27.20 21.75
C ASN A 54 6.23 -26.93 20.24
N LYS A 55 5.15 -26.63 19.50
CA LYS A 55 5.23 -26.29 18.07
C LYS A 55 5.74 -24.86 17.84
N PHE A 56 5.49 -23.96 18.78
CA PHE A 56 5.91 -22.57 18.66
C PHE A 56 7.37 -22.38 19.08
N GLU A 57 8.12 -21.55 18.36
CA GLU A 57 9.49 -21.16 18.71
C GLU A 57 9.50 -20.05 19.77
N GLY A 58 10.29 -20.23 20.82
CA GLY A 58 10.38 -19.27 21.92
C GLY A 58 10.95 -19.86 23.20
N GLU A 59 10.82 -19.09 24.28
CA GLU A 59 11.33 -19.40 25.61
C GLU A 59 10.16 -19.69 26.56
N ASN A 60 10.27 -20.75 27.36
CA ASN A 60 9.30 -21.04 28.40
C ASN A 60 9.42 -19.99 29.51
N LEU A 61 8.32 -19.32 29.85
CA LEU A 61 8.34 -18.29 30.89
C LEU A 61 8.29 -18.88 32.30
N GLU A 62 7.54 -19.98 32.49
CA GLU A 62 7.51 -20.81 33.70
C GLU A 62 6.59 -22.04 33.46
N GLU A 63 6.96 -23.22 33.98
CA GLU A 63 6.05 -24.39 34.07
C GLU A 63 5.13 -24.27 35.28
N LYS A 64 4.33 -23.20 35.35
CA LYS A 64 3.22 -23.15 36.31
C LYS A 64 1.95 -23.52 35.56
N ILE A 65 1.53 -24.75 35.79
CA ILE A 65 0.21 -25.26 35.42
C ILE A 65 -0.83 -24.32 36.03
N ALA A 66 -1.38 -23.44 35.21
CA ALA A 66 -2.54 -22.64 35.58
C ALA A 66 -3.74 -23.60 35.62
N ASP A 67 -4.09 -24.03 36.83
CA ASP A 67 -5.27 -24.83 37.17
C ASP A 67 -5.29 -26.31 36.69
N GLU A 68 -6.35 -27.04 37.05
CA GLU A 68 -6.59 -28.48 36.78
C GLU A 68 -6.35 -28.93 35.32
N ASN A 69 -6.29 -27.99 34.37
CA ASN A 69 -6.16 -28.19 32.93
C ASN A 69 -4.72 -28.26 32.37
N LYS A 70 -3.66 -28.14 33.18
CA LYS A 70 -2.25 -28.35 32.75
C LYS A 70 -1.81 -27.51 31.53
N LEU A 71 -2.13 -26.21 31.50
CA LEU A 71 -1.65 -25.30 30.45
C LEU A 71 -0.19 -24.89 30.71
N ALA A 72 0.61 -24.86 29.64
CA ALA A 72 1.99 -24.34 29.63
C ALA A 72 2.02 -22.91 29.11
N ILE A 73 2.94 -22.09 29.65
CA ILE A 73 3.11 -20.68 29.28
C ILE A 73 4.43 -20.49 28.55
N LYS A 74 4.37 -19.95 27.32
CA LYS A 74 5.56 -19.70 26.51
C LYS A 74 5.55 -18.30 25.90
N LYS A 75 6.72 -17.66 25.92
CA LYS A 75 7.02 -16.43 25.21
C LYS A 75 7.63 -16.78 23.87
N CYS A 76 6.87 -16.56 22.82
CA CYS A 76 7.18 -16.92 21.46
C CYS A 76 7.66 -15.71 20.65
N TYR A 77 8.60 -15.95 19.74
CA TYR A 77 9.14 -14.92 18.86
C TYR A 77 8.10 -14.49 17.81
N LEU A 78 8.15 -13.23 17.37
CA LEU A 78 7.33 -12.75 16.25
C LEU A 78 8.01 -13.09 14.91
N ASN A 79 7.98 -14.37 14.54
CA ASN A 79 8.58 -14.90 13.31
C ASN A 79 7.55 -15.58 12.40
N HIS A 80 7.96 -15.88 11.17
CA HIS A 80 7.10 -16.47 10.14
C HIS A 80 6.51 -17.82 10.56
N LEU A 81 7.29 -18.67 11.24
CA LEU A 81 6.84 -19.99 11.68
C LEU A 81 5.68 -19.87 12.67
N ASN A 82 5.86 -19.08 13.72
CA ASN A 82 4.84 -18.86 14.75
C ASN A 82 3.59 -18.19 14.17
N LEU A 83 3.78 -17.25 13.24
CA LEU A 83 2.66 -16.61 12.55
C LEU A 83 1.88 -17.58 11.67
N SER A 84 2.57 -18.49 10.98
CA SER A 84 1.93 -19.53 10.16
C SER A 84 1.08 -20.46 11.03
N LEU A 85 1.60 -20.89 12.19
CA LEU A 85 0.83 -21.66 13.17
C LEU A 85 -0.39 -20.87 13.68
N LEU A 86 -0.24 -19.58 13.98
CA LEU A 86 -1.39 -18.74 14.36
C LEU A 86 -2.45 -18.66 13.26
N ARG A 87 -2.05 -18.57 11.99
CA ARG A 87 -2.98 -18.51 10.85
C ARG A 87 -3.73 -19.83 10.60
N GLU A 88 -3.12 -20.97 10.96
CA GLU A 88 -3.80 -22.27 10.97
C GLU A 88 -4.88 -22.32 12.06
N ILE A 89 -4.61 -21.73 13.23
CA ILE A 89 -5.54 -21.69 14.36
C ILE A 89 -6.63 -20.64 14.15
N PHE A 90 -6.28 -19.49 13.58
CA PHE A 90 -7.15 -18.34 13.35
C PHE A 90 -7.19 -17.98 11.86
N PRO A 91 -8.03 -18.66 11.05
CA PRO A 91 -8.03 -18.47 9.60
C PRO A 91 -8.37 -17.04 9.13
N HIS A 92 -9.04 -16.22 9.96
CA HIS A 92 -9.34 -14.82 9.66
C HIS A 92 -8.07 -13.93 9.57
N LEU A 93 -6.93 -14.41 10.08
CA LEU A 93 -5.62 -13.76 9.91
C LEU A 93 -5.04 -13.94 8.50
N ASN A 94 -5.68 -14.71 7.62
CA ASN A 94 -5.27 -14.82 6.23
C ASN A 94 -5.87 -13.66 5.41
N PRO A 95 -5.07 -13.02 4.52
CA PRO A 95 -5.61 -12.06 3.59
C PRO A 95 -6.73 -12.65 2.75
N SER A 96 -7.67 -11.79 2.38
CA SER A 96 -8.91 -12.13 1.69
C SER A 96 -9.01 -11.40 0.36
N PHE A 97 -9.82 -11.95 -0.54
CA PHE A 97 -10.23 -11.29 -1.78
C PHE A 97 -11.17 -10.12 -1.50
N CYS A 98 -10.86 -8.94 -2.02
CA CYS A 98 -11.67 -7.73 -1.89
C CYS A 98 -12.86 -7.75 -2.86
N GLY A 99 -12.60 -8.13 -4.11
CA GLY A 99 -13.53 -7.96 -5.21
C GLY A 99 -13.86 -6.49 -5.46
N ILE A 100 -15.11 -6.25 -5.82
CA ILE A 100 -15.60 -4.93 -6.19
C ILE A 100 -15.92 -4.00 -5.00
N ARG A 101 -15.58 -4.34 -3.76
CA ARG A 101 -15.83 -3.44 -2.60
C ARG A 101 -14.95 -2.20 -2.67
N ALA A 102 -15.43 -1.06 -2.16
CA ALA A 102 -14.56 0.10 -1.93
C ALA A 102 -13.39 -0.31 -1.03
N SER A 103 -12.18 0.07 -1.40
CA SER A 103 -10.97 -0.41 -0.71
C SER A 103 -9.92 0.69 -0.55
N PHE A 104 -9.13 0.60 0.51
CA PHE A 104 -8.09 1.58 0.81
C PHE A 104 -6.80 0.87 1.23
N GLY A 105 -5.75 1.14 0.48
CA GLY A 105 -4.41 0.61 0.69
C GLY A 105 -3.57 1.45 1.61
N THR A 106 -3.03 0.81 2.64
CA THR A 106 -2.20 1.42 3.68
C THR A 106 -0.80 0.82 3.66
N GLY A 107 0.00 1.20 2.66
CA GLY A 107 1.38 0.76 2.56
C GLY A 107 2.18 1.17 3.79
N ASP A 108 3.04 0.25 4.22
CA ASP A 108 3.86 0.36 5.41
C ASP A 108 5.30 0.00 5.04
N ARG A 109 6.20 0.97 5.15
CA ARG A 109 7.62 0.79 4.81
C ARG A 109 8.43 0.20 5.94
N LEU A 110 7.94 0.27 7.18
CA LEU A 110 8.63 -0.19 8.38
C LEU A 110 8.03 -1.49 8.94
N GLY A 111 6.80 -1.84 8.58
CA GLY A 111 6.14 -3.06 9.07
C GLY A 111 5.63 -2.95 10.51
N ILE A 112 5.38 -1.73 10.99
CA ILE A 112 4.94 -1.46 12.37
C ILE A 112 3.72 -0.54 12.45
N ALA A 113 3.11 -0.19 11.32
CA ALA A 113 2.01 0.79 11.23
C ALA A 113 0.61 0.17 11.22
N THR A 114 0.49 -1.14 10.95
CA THR A 114 -0.82 -1.80 10.77
C THR A 114 -1.79 -1.61 11.95
N PRO A 115 -1.39 -1.67 13.23
CA PRO A 115 -2.31 -1.36 14.34
C PRO A 115 -2.89 0.06 14.26
N ALA A 116 -2.08 1.04 13.86
CA ALA A 116 -2.50 2.43 13.67
C ALA A 116 -3.39 2.59 12.43
N HIS A 117 -3.10 1.87 11.34
CA HIS A 117 -3.98 1.80 10.18
C HIS A 117 -5.36 1.29 10.60
N LEU A 118 -5.45 0.17 11.31
CA LEU A 118 -6.70 -0.41 11.78
C LEU A 118 -7.50 0.54 12.70
N GLN A 119 -6.82 1.29 13.56
CA GLN A 119 -7.46 2.36 14.36
C GLN A 119 -8.11 3.45 13.47
N ALA A 120 -7.53 3.75 12.31
CA ALA A 120 -8.10 4.72 11.37
C ALA A 120 -9.38 4.20 10.69
N PHE A 121 -9.46 2.88 10.43
CA PHE A 121 -10.61 2.20 9.82
C PHE A 121 -11.79 1.98 10.76
N LEU A 122 -11.64 2.19 12.08
CA LEU A 122 -12.74 2.01 13.04
C LEU A 122 -13.98 2.81 12.62
N GLY A 123 -15.11 2.10 12.47
CA GLY A 123 -16.38 2.68 12.05
C GLY A 123 -16.46 3.07 10.56
N LYS A 124 -15.56 2.56 9.71
CA LYS A 124 -15.57 2.79 8.26
C LYS A 124 -15.91 1.49 7.52
N ASP A 125 -16.86 1.56 6.58
CA ASP A 125 -17.17 0.45 5.67
C ASP A 125 -16.32 0.54 4.40
N ILE A 126 -15.01 0.36 4.58
CA ILE A 126 -14.02 0.34 3.49
C ILE A 126 -13.10 -0.84 3.73
N PHE A 127 -12.88 -1.66 2.71
CA PHE A 127 -12.03 -2.84 2.80
C PHE A 127 -10.55 -2.43 2.91
N PRO A 128 -9.85 -2.79 4.00
CA PRO A 128 -8.46 -2.39 4.17
C PRO A 128 -7.53 -3.33 3.39
N ILE A 129 -6.61 -2.76 2.60
CA ILE A 129 -5.47 -3.50 2.05
C ILE A 129 -4.26 -3.15 2.92
N LEU A 130 -3.97 -4.03 3.89
CA LEU A 130 -3.03 -3.76 4.99
C LEU A 130 -1.58 -4.16 4.67
N ALA A 131 -1.40 -5.20 3.87
CA ALA A 131 -0.09 -5.56 3.33
C ALA A 131 0.04 -4.97 1.93
N GLN A 132 0.76 -3.86 1.78
CA GLN A 132 1.00 -3.25 0.48
C GLN A 132 2.41 -2.66 0.43
N GLN A 133 3.22 -3.13 -0.52
CA GLN A 133 4.49 -2.50 -0.88
C GLN A 133 4.81 -2.77 -2.35
N SER A 134 5.49 -1.82 -2.99
CA SER A 134 6.06 -2.04 -4.32
C SER A 134 7.41 -2.76 -4.26
N VAL A 135 7.79 -3.43 -5.36
CA VAL A 135 9.14 -4.03 -5.52
C VAL A 135 10.25 -3.01 -5.25
N ARG A 136 10.06 -1.77 -5.73
CA ARG A 136 10.97 -0.64 -5.50
C ARG A 136 11.11 -0.29 -4.02
N GLU A 137 10.02 -0.28 -3.27
CA GLU A 137 10.05 0.01 -1.83
C GLU A 137 10.73 -1.10 -1.04
N MET A 138 10.47 -2.37 -1.36
CA MET A 138 11.14 -3.50 -0.71
C MET A 138 12.65 -3.48 -0.96
N ALA A 139 13.09 -3.23 -2.20
CA ALA A 139 14.51 -3.08 -2.53
C ALA A 139 15.18 -1.90 -1.80
N ARG A 140 14.42 -0.84 -1.51
CA ARG A 140 14.89 0.34 -0.77
C ARG A 140 14.86 0.18 0.75
N THR A 141 14.07 -0.75 1.27
CA THR A 141 13.93 -1.01 2.71
C THR A 141 14.65 -2.28 3.18
N GLU A 142 15.26 -3.03 2.24
CA GLU A 142 15.84 -4.36 2.46
C GLU A 142 14.79 -5.34 3.03
N ARG A 143 13.58 -5.29 2.49
CA ARG A 143 12.43 -6.16 2.81
C ARG A 143 12.11 -7.10 1.64
N ASN A 144 11.15 -8.00 1.84
CA ASN A 144 10.64 -8.92 0.83
C ASN A 144 9.13 -9.19 1.06
N TRP A 145 8.48 -9.86 0.10
CA TRP A 145 7.04 -10.16 0.13
C TRP A 145 6.60 -10.84 1.44
N GLN A 146 7.35 -11.83 1.91
CA GLN A 146 7.04 -12.56 3.14
C GLN A 146 7.04 -11.63 4.35
N LYS A 147 8.05 -10.77 4.48
CA LYS A 147 8.16 -9.84 5.60
C LYS A 147 7.04 -8.79 5.59
N VAL A 148 6.66 -8.30 4.41
CA VAL A 148 5.52 -7.37 4.25
C VAL A 148 4.22 -7.98 4.74
N LEU A 149 3.96 -9.23 4.32
CA LEU A 149 2.76 -9.94 4.73
C LEU A 149 2.79 -10.26 6.23
N ASP A 150 3.90 -10.79 6.72
CA ASP A 150 4.03 -11.19 8.13
C ASP A 150 3.80 -10.00 9.07
N ASP A 151 4.40 -8.84 8.75
CA ASP A 151 4.28 -7.62 9.55
C ASP A 151 2.83 -7.12 9.63
N ALA A 152 2.09 -7.16 8.51
CA ALA A 152 0.68 -6.78 8.49
C ALA A 152 -0.19 -7.72 9.34
N ILE A 153 0.04 -9.04 9.25
CA ILE A 153 -0.74 -10.02 10.03
C ILE A 153 -0.42 -9.92 11.52
N TRP A 154 0.85 -9.71 11.89
CA TRP A 154 1.22 -9.44 13.28
C TRP A 154 0.51 -8.19 13.82
N GLY A 155 0.42 -7.13 13.01
CA GLY A 155 -0.34 -5.94 13.37
C GLY A 155 -1.86 -6.17 13.48
N CYS A 156 -2.44 -7.02 12.64
CA CYS A 156 -3.83 -7.45 12.77
C CYS A 156 -4.07 -8.21 14.08
N PHE A 157 -3.17 -9.14 14.41
CA PHE A 157 -3.23 -9.90 15.65
C PHE A 157 -3.08 -8.99 16.88
N GLU A 158 -2.12 -8.07 16.89
CA GLU A 158 -1.93 -7.08 17.95
C GLU A 158 -3.20 -6.23 18.19
N ALA A 159 -3.82 -5.77 17.11
CA ALA A 159 -5.03 -4.97 17.16
C ALA A 159 -6.29 -5.77 17.51
N GLY A 160 -6.23 -7.10 17.57
CA GLY A 160 -7.41 -7.96 17.74
C GLY A 160 -8.37 -7.90 16.56
N TYR A 161 -7.85 -7.68 15.35
CA TYR A 161 -8.66 -7.51 14.15
C TYR A 161 -9.10 -8.85 13.56
N GLU A 162 -10.41 -9.11 13.63
CA GLU A 162 -11.04 -10.33 13.08
C GLU A 162 -11.73 -10.08 11.72
N GLY A 163 -11.67 -8.85 11.19
CA GLY A 163 -12.27 -8.49 9.90
C GLY A 163 -11.44 -8.95 8.70
N PRO A 164 -12.02 -8.96 7.49
CA PRO A 164 -11.28 -9.29 6.29
C PRO A 164 -10.40 -8.12 5.84
N PHE A 165 -9.19 -8.42 5.38
CA PHE A 165 -8.25 -7.46 4.82
C PHE A 165 -7.54 -8.05 3.59
N GLY A 166 -6.93 -7.20 2.75
CA GLY A 166 -6.20 -7.64 1.56
C GLY A 166 -4.69 -7.49 1.67
N ALA A 167 -3.98 -8.17 0.77
CA ALA A 167 -2.54 -8.05 0.57
C ALA A 167 -2.24 -7.79 -0.91
N ASP A 168 -1.72 -6.61 -1.23
CA ASP A 168 -1.41 -6.14 -2.59
C ASP A 168 0.09 -6.16 -2.90
N ALA A 169 0.43 -6.94 -3.92
CA ALA A 169 1.75 -6.93 -4.54
C ALA A 169 1.79 -5.77 -5.54
N ASP A 170 2.27 -4.62 -5.07
CA ASP A 170 2.14 -3.35 -5.77
C ASP A 170 3.21 -3.17 -6.86
N HIS A 171 2.84 -2.49 -7.96
CA HIS A 171 3.73 -2.18 -9.10
C HIS A 171 4.62 -3.36 -9.58
N VAL A 172 4.03 -4.54 -9.78
CA VAL A 172 4.75 -5.72 -10.26
C VAL A 172 4.85 -5.69 -11.79
N LYS A 173 6.10 -5.74 -12.30
CA LYS A 173 6.40 -5.65 -13.75
C LYS A 173 6.71 -6.98 -14.43
N ASN A 174 6.86 -8.07 -13.68
CA ASN A 174 7.28 -9.35 -14.25
C ASN A 174 6.68 -10.57 -13.52
N ILE A 175 6.62 -11.69 -14.24
CA ILE A 175 6.00 -12.94 -13.76
C ILE A 175 6.76 -13.55 -12.57
N LYS A 176 8.08 -13.35 -12.48
CA LYS A 176 8.88 -13.91 -11.38
C LYS A 176 8.43 -13.30 -10.04
N GLU A 177 8.30 -11.97 -9.99
CA GLU A 177 7.80 -11.26 -8.81
C GLU A 177 6.34 -11.63 -8.49
N LEU A 178 5.48 -11.80 -9.51
CA LEU A 178 4.11 -12.31 -9.30
C LEU A 178 4.12 -13.68 -8.63
N LYS A 179 4.98 -14.59 -9.10
CA LYS A 179 5.12 -15.93 -8.53
C LYS A 179 5.51 -15.85 -7.05
N GLU A 180 6.54 -15.06 -6.72
CA GLU A 180 7.03 -14.89 -5.36
C GLU A 180 5.93 -14.33 -4.43
N ALA A 181 5.16 -13.35 -4.90
CA ALA A 181 4.03 -12.81 -4.15
C ALA A 181 2.88 -13.82 -3.98
N VAL A 182 2.53 -14.59 -5.02
CA VAL A 182 1.53 -15.68 -4.91
C VAL A 182 1.97 -16.71 -3.89
N ASP A 183 3.24 -17.14 -3.92
CA ASP A 183 3.79 -18.14 -3.02
C ASP A 183 3.76 -17.68 -1.54
N CYS A 184 3.88 -16.37 -1.29
CA CYS A 184 3.73 -15.81 0.07
C CYS A 184 2.28 -15.75 0.55
N GLY A 185 1.31 -15.71 -0.37
CA GLY A 185 -0.13 -15.63 -0.06
C GLY A 185 -0.78 -14.27 -0.30
N PHE A 186 -0.23 -13.43 -1.19
CA PHE A 186 -0.89 -12.19 -1.60
C PHE A 186 -2.22 -12.45 -2.31
N THR A 187 -3.17 -11.52 -2.15
CA THR A 187 -4.55 -11.64 -2.67
C THR A 187 -4.91 -10.58 -3.69
N MET A 188 -4.08 -9.54 -3.86
CA MET A 188 -4.19 -8.52 -4.88
C MET A 188 -2.86 -8.39 -5.61
N PHE A 189 -2.92 -8.23 -6.94
CA PHE A 189 -1.75 -8.08 -7.79
C PHE A 189 -1.92 -6.85 -8.68
N THR A 190 -1.03 -5.88 -8.50
CA THR A 190 -1.02 -4.67 -9.30
C THR A 190 0.02 -4.81 -10.41
N VAL A 191 -0.44 -5.10 -11.61
CA VAL A 191 0.41 -5.25 -12.79
C VAL A 191 0.70 -3.88 -13.38
N ASP A 192 1.98 -3.57 -13.47
CA ASP A 192 2.49 -2.32 -14.03
C ASP A 192 3.12 -2.58 -15.41
N PRO A 193 2.38 -2.37 -16.51
CA PRO A 193 2.90 -2.49 -17.86
C PRO A 193 3.59 -1.21 -18.38
N SER A 194 3.94 -0.23 -17.53
CA SER A 194 4.49 1.08 -17.96
C SER A 194 5.70 0.98 -18.89
N ASP A 195 6.57 -0.03 -18.71
CA ASP A 195 7.74 -0.27 -19.57
C ASP A 195 7.36 -0.57 -21.04
N PHE A 196 6.11 -0.97 -21.28
CA PHE A 196 5.56 -1.29 -22.59
C PHE A 196 4.66 -0.17 -23.15
N ILE A 197 4.52 0.95 -22.43
CA ILE A 197 3.74 2.12 -22.87
C ILE A 197 4.68 3.12 -23.53
N ARG A 198 4.40 3.45 -24.79
CA ARG A 198 5.20 4.43 -25.54
C ARG A 198 4.88 5.86 -25.12
N ASN A 199 5.94 6.65 -24.93
CA ASN A 199 5.87 8.06 -24.52
C ASN A 199 6.37 9.04 -25.60
N ASP A 200 6.71 8.54 -26.77
CA ASP A 200 7.29 9.32 -27.87
C ASP A 200 6.27 9.66 -28.96
N ILE A 201 5.03 9.18 -28.85
CA ILE A 201 3.99 9.26 -29.89
C ILE A 201 3.78 10.69 -30.41
N GLU A 202 3.70 11.68 -29.51
CA GLU A 202 3.51 13.09 -29.87
C GLU A 202 4.69 13.69 -30.67
N LYS A 203 5.86 13.05 -30.63
CA LYS A 203 7.07 13.49 -31.34
C LYS A 203 7.20 12.84 -32.72
N LEU A 204 6.38 11.83 -33.03
CA LEU A 204 6.49 11.05 -34.26
C LEU A 204 5.74 11.71 -35.42
N GLY A 205 6.33 11.63 -36.61
CA GLY A 205 5.66 12.05 -37.84
C GLY A 205 4.61 11.04 -38.30
N LYS A 206 3.67 11.47 -39.16
CA LYS A 206 2.61 10.61 -39.72
C LYS A 206 3.14 9.32 -40.35
N GLN A 207 4.23 9.41 -41.11
CA GLN A 207 4.81 8.25 -41.80
C GLN A 207 5.38 7.22 -40.79
N GLU A 208 5.99 7.68 -39.71
CA GLU A 208 6.53 6.82 -38.64
C GLU A 208 5.38 6.14 -37.87
N LEU A 209 4.33 6.89 -37.55
CA LEU A 209 3.11 6.33 -36.93
C LEU A 209 2.48 5.26 -37.82
N ASP A 210 2.37 5.48 -39.13
CA ASP A 210 1.83 4.49 -40.06
C ASP A 210 2.71 3.24 -40.13
N GLN A 211 4.04 3.38 -40.10
CA GLN A 211 4.96 2.25 -40.07
C GLN A 211 4.80 1.42 -38.79
N LEU A 212 4.78 2.07 -37.62
CA LEU A 212 4.60 1.41 -36.33
C LEU A 212 3.24 0.72 -36.24
N TYR A 213 2.19 1.40 -36.67
CA TYR A 213 0.85 0.85 -36.70
C TYR A 213 0.75 -0.43 -37.54
N ASN A 214 1.40 -0.45 -38.71
CA ASN A 214 1.41 -1.60 -39.60
C ASN A 214 2.24 -2.79 -39.06
N GLN A 215 3.13 -2.56 -38.09
CA GLN A 215 3.88 -3.63 -37.41
C GLN A 215 3.07 -4.30 -36.30
N ILE A 216 1.98 -3.68 -35.83
CA ILE A 216 1.16 -4.22 -34.74
C ILE A 216 0.31 -5.40 -35.26
N PRO A 217 0.46 -6.61 -34.68
CA PRO A 217 -0.38 -7.74 -35.04
C PRO A 217 -1.87 -7.42 -34.89
N ASN A 218 -2.68 -7.89 -35.84
CA ASN A 218 -4.14 -7.73 -35.84
C ASN A 218 -4.64 -6.27 -35.83
N CYS A 219 -3.79 -5.27 -36.13
CA CYS A 219 -4.18 -3.85 -36.13
C CYS A 219 -5.41 -3.57 -37.02
N LYS A 220 -5.54 -4.27 -38.16
CA LYS A 220 -6.69 -4.19 -39.07
C LYS A 220 -7.98 -4.73 -38.45
N GLU A 221 -7.92 -5.76 -37.64
CA GLU A 221 -9.08 -6.34 -36.95
C GLU A 221 -9.55 -5.41 -35.84
N ILE A 222 -8.60 -4.92 -35.03
CA ILE A 222 -8.84 -3.90 -34.01
C ILE A 222 -9.47 -2.66 -34.65
N LYS A 223 -8.95 -2.20 -35.80
CA LYS A 223 -9.53 -1.07 -36.55
C LYS A 223 -10.99 -1.30 -36.91
N LYS A 224 -11.35 -2.48 -37.43
CA LYS A 224 -12.75 -2.82 -37.75
C LYS A 224 -13.65 -2.84 -36.51
N LEU A 225 -13.08 -3.17 -35.34
CA LEU A 225 -13.82 -3.21 -34.08
C LEU A 225 -14.12 -1.83 -33.52
N TYR A 226 -13.30 -0.81 -33.77
CA TYR A 226 -13.43 0.49 -33.08
C TYR A 226 -13.63 1.69 -33.99
N LEU A 227 -13.07 1.71 -35.21
CA LEU A 227 -13.10 2.89 -36.08
C LEU A 227 -14.53 3.35 -36.38
N GLY A 228 -14.81 4.62 -36.15
CA GLY A 228 -16.12 5.24 -36.40
C GLY A 228 -17.23 4.74 -35.47
N LYS A 229 -16.94 3.86 -34.51
CA LYS A 229 -17.91 3.49 -33.48
C LYS A 229 -18.07 4.63 -32.49
N SER A 230 -19.33 4.89 -32.17
CA SER A 230 -19.74 5.91 -31.20
C SER A 230 -20.18 5.25 -29.90
N TYR A 231 -19.70 5.80 -28.78
CA TYR A 231 -20.04 5.38 -27.42
C TYR A 231 -20.59 6.59 -26.67
N LYS A 232 -21.85 6.50 -26.23
CA LYS A 232 -22.50 7.58 -25.45
C LYS A 232 -22.25 7.36 -23.97
N VAL A 233 -21.52 8.27 -23.34
CA VAL A 233 -21.16 8.20 -21.92
C VAL A 233 -21.38 9.57 -21.29
N ASN A 234 -22.22 9.63 -20.25
CA ASN A 234 -22.57 10.86 -19.54
C ASN A 234 -23.00 12.01 -20.49
N GLY A 235 -23.81 11.71 -21.50
CA GLY A 235 -24.27 12.68 -22.49
C GLY A 235 -23.22 13.14 -23.52
N LYS A 236 -21.96 12.70 -23.39
CA LYS A 236 -20.89 12.93 -24.37
C LYS A 236 -20.79 11.74 -25.33
N GLU A 237 -20.43 12.04 -26.58
CA GLU A 237 -20.18 11.04 -27.60
C GLU A 237 -18.67 10.83 -27.78
N LEU A 238 -18.20 9.61 -27.52
CA LEU A 238 -16.82 9.21 -27.76
C LEU A 238 -16.74 8.44 -29.06
N ILE A 239 -15.99 8.98 -30.03
CA ILE A 239 -15.81 8.39 -31.35
C ILE A 239 -14.31 8.18 -31.60
N PHE A 240 -13.95 6.96 -31.98
CA PHE A 240 -12.60 6.67 -32.45
C PHE A 240 -12.47 7.08 -33.93
N ASP A 241 -11.76 8.17 -34.19
CA ASP A 241 -11.32 8.50 -35.56
C ASP A 241 -10.04 7.73 -35.94
N ASP A 242 -9.57 7.88 -37.18
CA ASP A 242 -8.39 7.15 -37.68
C ASP A 242 -7.12 7.49 -36.90
N GLN A 243 -6.98 8.74 -36.47
CA GLN A 243 -5.77 9.23 -35.83
C GLN A 243 -5.72 8.79 -34.35
N SER A 244 -6.74 9.14 -33.58
CA SER A 244 -6.85 8.79 -32.16
C SER A 244 -6.78 7.28 -31.95
N LEU A 245 -7.47 6.48 -32.76
CA LEU A 245 -7.43 5.04 -32.66
C LEU A 245 -6.03 4.48 -32.95
N LYS A 246 -5.34 5.02 -33.96
CA LYS A 246 -3.99 4.60 -34.32
C LYS A 246 -2.99 4.91 -33.21
N GLU A 247 -3.02 6.13 -32.68
CA GLU A 247 -2.17 6.54 -31.56
C GLU A 247 -2.42 5.65 -30.34
N ILE A 248 -3.68 5.45 -29.94
CA ILE A 248 -4.04 4.57 -28.81
C ILE A 248 -3.56 3.12 -29.03
N ILE A 249 -3.75 2.57 -30.23
CA ILE A 249 -3.28 1.21 -30.55
C ILE A 249 -1.76 1.12 -30.40
N ILE A 250 -1.02 2.10 -30.92
CA ILE A 250 0.46 2.11 -30.81
C ILE A 250 0.89 2.26 -29.34
N THR A 251 0.22 3.11 -28.57
CA THR A 251 0.56 3.36 -27.17
C THR A 251 0.34 2.13 -26.28
N TYR A 252 -0.78 1.41 -26.44
CA TYR A 252 -1.23 0.44 -25.42
C TYR A 252 -1.16 -1.03 -25.86
N SER A 253 -0.97 -1.37 -27.13
CA SER A 253 -1.08 -2.77 -27.58
C SER A 253 -0.12 -3.72 -26.86
N GLU A 254 1.16 -3.34 -26.71
CA GLU A 254 2.13 -4.23 -26.04
C GLU A 254 1.93 -4.27 -24.52
N ALA A 255 1.53 -3.15 -23.91
CA ALA A 255 1.13 -3.10 -22.51
C ALA A 255 -0.02 -4.08 -22.21
N LEU A 256 -1.05 -4.11 -23.07
CA LEU A 256 -2.18 -5.04 -22.94
C LEU A 256 -1.77 -6.50 -23.19
N ASN A 257 -0.79 -6.75 -24.05
CA ASN A 257 -0.22 -8.09 -24.22
C ASN A 257 0.53 -8.55 -22.96
N HIS A 258 1.28 -7.65 -22.33
CA HIS A 258 1.95 -7.94 -21.06
C HIS A 258 0.94 -8.25 -19.94
N VAL A 259 -0.10 -7.43 -19.79
CA VAL A 259 -1.18 -7.68 -18.82
C VAL A 259 -1.82 -9.05 -19.05
N LEU A 260 -2.12 -9.43 -20.31
CA LEU A 260 -2.68 -10.74 -20.62
C LEU A 260 -1.75 -11.87 -20.19
N ARG A 261 -0.43 -11.79 -20.48
CA ARG A 261 0.55 -12.79 -20.05
C ARG A 261 0.59 -12.94 -18.53
N CYS A 262 0.55 -11.82 -17.79
CA CYS A 262 0.51 -11.83 -16.33
C CYS A 262 -0.79 -12.45 -15.79
N TYR A 263 -1.93 -12.12 -16.38
CA TYR A 263 -3.22 -12.67 -16.00
C TYR A 263 -3.32 -14.19 -16.28
N GLU A 264 -2.87 -14.64 -17.45
CA GLU A 264 -2.79 -16.08 -17.79
C GLU A 264 -1.89 -16.84 -16.82
N PHE A 265 -0.76 -16.25 -16.42
CA PHE A 265 0.09 -16.81 -15.37
C PHE A 265 -0.66 -16.90 -14.04
N LEU A 266 -1.26 -15.80 -13.56
CA LEU A 266 -1.94 -15.77 -12.26
C LEU A 266 -3.10 -16.77 -12.19
N THR A 267 -3.94 -16.82 -13.22
CA THR A 267 -5.07 -17.78 -13.30
C THR A 267 -4.61 -19.23 -13.43
N GLY A 268 -3.49 -19.49 -14.08
CA GLY A 268 -2.89 -20.83 -14.16
C GLY A 268 -2.26 -21.27 -12.84
N TYR A 269 -1.61 -20.35 -12.13
CA TYR A 269 -0.76 -20.62 -10.97
C TYR A 269 -1.51 -20.52 -9.64
N LYS A 270 -2.24 -19.43 -9.38
CA LYS A 270 -3.00 -19.21 -8.14
C LYS A 270 -4.39 -19.86 -8.25
N LYS A 271 -4.76 -20.69 -7.27
CA LYS A 271 -6.03 -21.44 -7.27
C LYS A 271 -7.17 -20.69 -6.57
N GLU A 272 -6.85 -19.85 -5.59
CA GLU A 272 -7.82 -19.01 -4.92
C GLU A 272 -8.13 -17.76 -5.74
N LYS A 273 -9.26 -17.11 -5.42
CA LYS A 273 -9.59 -15.80 -6.00
C LYS A 273 -8.51 -14.77 -5.66
N PHE A 274 -8.30 -13.85 -6.57
CA PHE A 274 -7.42 -12.71 -6.40
C PHE A 274 -7.99 -11.48 -7.09
N ASP A 275 -7.64 -10.31 -6.57
CA ASP A 275 -7.90 -9.04 -7.22
C ASP A 275 -6.79 -8.75 -8.21
N LEU A 276 -7.15 -8.42 -9.45
CA LEU A 276 -6.21 -7.88 -10.43
C LEU A 276 -6.39 -6.39 -10.55
N GLU A 277 -5.29 -5.65 -10.41
CA GLU A 277 -5.22 -4.24 -10.78
C GLU A 277 -4.27 -4.04 -11.96
N ILE A 278 -4.64 -3.13 -12.85
CA ILE A 278 -3.80 -2.69 -13.96
C ILE A 278 -3.44 -1.22 -13.73
N SER A 279 -2.14 -0.93 -13.74
CA SER A 279 -1.62 0.40 -13.46
C SER A 279 -1.02 1.06 -14.68
N VAL A 280 -1.67 2.11 -15.19
CA VAL A 280 -1.14 2.95 -16.28
C VAL A 280 -0.95 4.41 -15.83
N ASP A 281 -0.83 4.62 -14.52
CA ASP A 281 -0.63 5.91 -13.85
C ASP A 281 0.80 6.46 -14.02
N GLU A 282 1.83 5.62 -13.99
CA GLU A 282 3.24 6.01 -14.17
C GLU A 282 3.61 6.20 -15.66
N THR A 283 2.79 6.94 -16.40
CA THR A 283 3.02 7.30 -17.80
C THR A 283 3.22 8.81 -17.92
N PRO A 284 3.91 9.34 -18.94
CA PRO A 284 4.10 10.78 -19.06
C PRO A 284 2.90 11.51 -19.66
N THR A 285 1.97 10.79 -20.28
CA THR A 285 0.77 11.37 -20.91
C THR A 285 -0.47 11.02 -20.11
N VAL A 286 -1.34 12.03 -19.91
CA VAL A 286 -2.65 11.83 -19.28
C VAL A 286 -3.45 10.82 -20.08
N THR A 287 -4.09 9.86 -19.40
CA THR A 287 -4.91 8.86 -20.07
C THR A 287 -6.21 9.49 -20.55
N SER A 288 -6.41 9.58 -21.87
CA SER A 288 -7.65 10.14 -22.41
C SER A 288 -8.86 9.21 -22.16
N PRO A 289 -10.10 9.72 -22.17
CA PRO A 289 -11.31 8.89 -22.09
C PRO A 289 -11.41 7.83 -23.20
N LEU A 290 -10.94 8.13 -24.42
CA LEU A 290 -10.88 7.15 -25.51
C LEU A 290 -9.85 6.05 -25.23
N ALA A 291 -8.69 6.40 -24.67
CA ALA A 291 -7.68 5.42 -24.26
C ALA A 291 -8.21 4.53 -23.13
N HIS A 292 -8.84 5.12 -22.10
CA HIS A 292 -9.51 4.39 -21.03
C HIS A 292 -10.55 3.39 -21.59
N LEU A 293 -11.44 3.85 -22.46
CA LEU A 293 -12.44 3.00 -23.11
C LEU A 293 -11.79 1.86 -23.90
N PHE A 294 -10.76 2.15 -24.68
CA PHE A 294 -10.03 1.14 -25.47
C PHE A 294 -9.38 0.08 -24.59
N ILE A 295 -8.67 0.49 -23.52
CA ILE A 295 -8.00 -0.42 -22.57
C ILE A 295 -9.02 -1.41 -22.00
N VAL A 296 -10.13 -0.91 -21.46
CA VAL A 296 -11.15 -1.73 -20.82
C VAL A 296 -11.82 -2.68 -21.83
N LEU A 297 -12.21 -2.18 -23.01
CA LEU A 297 -12.85 -3.01 -24.02
C LEU A 297 -11.91 -4.11 -24.55
N GLU A 298 -10.62 -3.82 -24.72
CA GLU A 298 -9.65 -4.82 -25.15
C GLU A 298 -9.38 -5.88 -24.06
N LEU A 299 -9.30 -5.48 -22.79
CA LEU A 299 -9.15 -6.43 -21.68
C LEU A 299 -10.35 -7.37 -21.58
N HIS A 300 -11.57 -6.82 -21.62
CA HIS A 300 -12.80 -7.62 -21.63
C HIS A 300 -12.88 -8.53 -22.85
N ARG A 301 -12.55 -8.04 -24.05
CA ARG A 301 -12.53 -8.85 -25.28
C ARG A 301 -11.54 -10.01 -25.19
N ARG A 302 -10.45 -9.85 -24.45
CA ARG A 302 -9.42 -10.87 -24.20
C ARG A 302 -9.75 -11.77 -22.99
N GLY A 303 -10.88 -11.56 -22.31
CA GLY A 303 -11.30 -12.36 -21.17
C GLY A 303 -10.53 -12.09 -19.88
N VAL A 304 -9.89 -10.92 -19.75
CA VAL A 304 -9.20 -10.51 -18.52
C VAL A 304 -10.23 -10.01 -17.51
N ASP A 305 -10.31 -10.68 -16.37
CA ASP A 305 -11.11 -10.27 -15.20
C ASP A 305 -10.23 -9.42 -14.27
N PHE A 306 -10.56 -8.13 -14.13
CA PHE A 306 -9.81 -7.18 -13.31
C PHE A 306 -10.74 -6.32 -12.46
N GLN A 307 -10.31 -6.00 -11.24
CA GLN A 307 -11.12 -5.31 -10.23
C GLN A 307 -10.78 -3.84 -10.11
N ASN A 308 -9.56 -3.43 -10.49
CA ASN A 308 -9.11 -2.05 -10.37
C ASN A 308 -8.34 -1.59 -11.62
N LEU A 309 -8.50 -0.33 -11.97
CA LEU A 309 -7.75 0.32 -13.04
C LEU A 309 -7.22 1.67 -12.53
N ALA A 310 -5.90 1.79 -12.44
CA ALA A 310 -5.24 3.05 -12.12
C ALA A 310 -4.85 3.76 -13.42
N LEU A 311 -5.43 4.94 -13.66
CA LEU A 311 -5.18 5.76 -14.84
C LEU A 311 -4.25 6.92 -14.48
N HIS A 312 -3.55 7.47 -15.47
CA HIS A 312 -2.89 8.75 -15.30
C HIS A 312 -3.92 9.88 -15.47
N PHE A 313 -4.37 10.44 -14.35
CA PHE A 313 -5.32 11.56 -14.35
C PHE A 313 -4.63 12.91 -14.59
N LEU A 314 -5.41 13.88 -15.09
CA LEU A 314 -4.95 15.25 -15.28
C LEU A 314 -4.33 15.84 -14.00
N GLY A 315 -3.32 16.69 -14.19
CA GLY A 315 -2.57 17.39 -13.15
C GLY A 315 -1.30 16.66 -12.72
N ASP A 316 -0.61 17.20 -11.73
CA ASP A 316 0.65 16.62 -11.23
C ASP A 316 0.44 15.97 -9.86
N TRP A 317 0.69 14.66 -9.83
CA TRP A 317 0.42 13.75 -8.72
C TRP A 317 1.71 13.42 -7.99
N GLN A 318 2.34 14.43 -7.39
CA GLN A 318 3.60 14.24 -6.70
C GLN A 318 3.43 13.58 -5.33
N LYS A 319 4.45 12.83 -4.92
CA LYS A 319 4.45 12.13 -3.63
C LYS A 319 4.52 13.12 -2.46
N GLY A 320 3.78 12.84 -1.38
CA GLY A 320 3.86 13.56 -0.10
C GLY A 320 3.26 14.97 -0.06
N ILE A 321 2.58 15.43 -1.11
CA ILE A 321 1.98 16.77 -1.16
C ILE A 321 0.57 16.75 -1.77
N GLU A 322 -0.12 17.89 -1.69
CA GLU A 322 -1.42 18.12 -2.32
C GLU A 322 -1.35 18.07 -3.85
N TYR A 323 -2.50 17.84 -4.49
CA TYR A 323 -2.67 17.89 -5.93
C TYR A 323 -2.22 19.25 -6.50
N ILE A 324 -1.45 19.22 -7.61
CA ILE A 324 -1.04 20.43 -8.33
C ILE A 324 -1.80 20.46 -9.66
N GLY A 325 -2.72 21.43 -9.78
CA GLY A 325 -3.49 21.64 -11.00
C GLY A 325 -4.80 22.36 -10.74
N ASN A 326 -5.63 22.49 -11.77
CA ASN A 326 -6.98 23.02 -11.62
C ASN A 326 -7.94 21.90 -11.18
N VAL A 327 -8.49 22.04 -9.97
CA VAL A 327 -9.39 21.04 -9.36
C VAL A 327 -10.73 20.93 -10.11
N GLU A 328 -11.25 22.03 -10.65
CA GLU A 328 -12.49 22.02 -11.45
C GLU A 328 -12.25 21.33 -12.80
N GLU A 329 -11.09 21.54 -13.41
CA GLU A 329 -10.70 20.88 -14.65
C GLU A 329 -10.52 19.37 -14.44
N PHE A 330 -9.84 18.99 -13.36
CA PHE A 330 -9.77 17.59 -12.93
C PHE A 330 -11.17 17.00 -12.76
N ALA A 331 -12.09 17.68 -12.08
CA ALA A 331 -13.45 17.19 -11.89
C ALA A 331 -14.19 16.96 -13.22
N ARG A 332 -14.05 17.89 -14.17
CA ARG A 332 -14.68 17.76 -15.49
C ARG A 332 -14.15 16.55 -16.27
N GLU A 333 -12.84 16.37 -16.31
CA GLU A 333 -12.20 15.23 -16.99
C GLU A 333 -12.51 13.91 -16.26
N PHE A 334 -12.32 13.88 -14.94
CA PHE A 334 -12.54 12.69 -14.11
C PHE A 334 -13.98 12.18 -14.17
N SER A 335 -14.98 13.07 -14.24
CA SER A 335 -16.40 12.68 -14.34
C SER A 335 -16.68 11.75 -15.52
N LEU A 336 -15.93 11.88 -16.62
CA LEU A 336 -16.08 11.03 -17.79
C LEU A 336 -15.41 9.67 -17.58
N HIS A 337 -14.25 9.61 -16.91
CA HIS A 337 -13.65 8.34 -16.50
C HIS A 337 -14.55 7.58 -15.52
N ALA A 338 -15.12 8.27 -14.54
CA ALA A 338 -16.03 7.65 -13.58
C ALA A 338 -17.30 7.14 -14.26
N ALA A 339 -17.88 7.91 -15.19
CA ALA A 339 -19.01 7.46 -15.98
C ALA A 339 -18.68 6.27 -16.90
N LEU A 340 -17.46 6.19 -17.43
CA LEU A 340 -16.98 5.02 -18.17
C LEU A 340 -16.95 3.77 -17.28
N SER A 341 -16.36 3.89 -16.07
CA SER A 341 -16.33 2.81 -15.09
C SER A 341 -17.72 2.33 -14.70
N LYS A 342 -18.67 3.24 -14.44
CA LYS A 342 -20.06 2.89 -14.13
C LYS A 342 -20.81 2.27 -15.29
N SER A 343 -20.62 2.78 -16.52
CA SER A 343 -21.39 2.33 -17.69
C SER A 343 -20.91 0.99 -18.23
N ILE A 344 -19.61 0.72 -18.18
CA ILE A 344 -19.04 -0.57 -18.58
C ILE A 344 -19.19 -1.60 -17.45
N GLY A 345 -18.96 -1.17 -16.20
CA GLY A 345 -19.01 -2.02 -15.01
C GLY A 345 -17.84 -3.01 -14.91
N GLY A 346 -17.80 -3.73 -13.79
CA GLY A 346 -16.84 -4.82 -13.54
C GLY A 346 -15.55 -4.41 -12.81
N TYR A 347 -15.24 -3.11 -12.72
CA TYR A 347 -14.01 -2.61 -12.09
C TYR A 347 -14.22 -1.27 -11.39
N LYS A 348 -13.28 -0.94 -10.50
CA LYS A 348 -13.16 0.34 -9.80
C LYS A 348 -12.05 1.19 -10.41
N LEU A 349 -12.20 2.52 -10.35
CA LEU A 349 -11.06 3.40 -10.56
C LEU A 349 -10.17 3.39 -9.31
N SER A 350 -8.86 3.34 -9.55
CA SER A 350 -7.83 3.32 -8.51
C SER A 350 -7.02 4.61 -8.52
N LEU A 351 -6.81 5.21 -7.36
CA LEU A 351 -5.99 6.41 -7.18
C LEU A 351 -4.62 6.05 -6.61
N HIS A 352 -3.64 5.98 -7.50
CA HIS A 352 -2.23 5.90 -7.14
C HIS A 352 -1.69 7.25 -6.69
N THR A 353 -0.64 7.24 -5.88
CA THR A 353 -0.13 8.46 -5.21
C THR A 353 -1.24 9.21 -4.47
N GLY A 354 -2.21 8.46 -3.94
CA GLY A 354 -3.42 9.02 -3.38
C GLY A 354 -3.18 9.83 -2.10
N SER A 355 -2.11 9.55 -1.34
CA SER A 355 -1.89 10.27 -0.08
C SER A 355 -1.74 11.78 -0.28
N ASP A 356 -2.31 12.52 0.67
CA ASP A 356 -2.28 13.98 0.81
C ASP A 356 -3.01 14.77 -0.28
N LYS A 357 -3.77 14.11 -1.16
CA LYS A 357 -4.55 14.75 -2.24
C LYS A 357 -5.94 15.20 -1.77
N PHE A 358 -6.01 15.89 -0.63
CA PHE A 358 -7.26 16.19 0.07
C PHE A 358 -8.25 17.00 -0.79
N SER A 359 -7.77 17.86 -1.68
CA SER A 359 -8.61 18.71 -2.52
C SER A 359 -9.42 17.92 -3.57
N VAL A 360 -8.92 16.77 -4.01
CA VAL A 360 -9.52 15.96 -5.08
C VAL A 360 -10.27 14.74 -4.55
N TYR A 361 -10.04 14.32 -3.30
CA TYR A 361 -10.73 13.19 -2.67
C TYR A 361 -12.27 13.30 -2.69
N PRO A 362 -12.88 14.46 -2.35
CA PRO A 362 -14.33 14.61 -2.41
C PRO A 362 -14.89 14.45 -3.83
N ILE A 363 -14.15 14.89 -4.85
CA ILE A 363 -14.51 14.68 -6.26
C ILE A 363 -14.39 13.21 -6.61
N PHE A 364 -13.27 12.59 -6.26
CA PHE A 364 -13.02 11.18 -6.57
C PHE A 364 -14.10 10.27 -5.95
N SER A 365 -14.41 10.47 -4.67
CA SER A 365 -15.49 9.76 -3.97
C SER A 365 -16.85 10.05 -4.61
N ARG A 366 -17.25 11.32 -4.79
CA ARG A 366 -18.57 11.66 -5.35
C ARG A 366 -18.77 11.09 -6.74
N GLU A 367 -17.83 11.31 -7.67
CA GLU A 367 -18.00 10.88 -9.05
C GLU A 367 -17.98 9.35 -9.18
N THR A 368 -17.34 8.63 -8.23
CA THR A 368 -17.35 7.15 -8.19
C THR A 368 -18.43 6.55 -7.28
N ASP A 369 -19.33 7.34 -6.68
CA ASP A 369 -20.28 6.87 -5.66
C ASP A 369 -19.57 6.15 -4.49
N SER A 370 -18.40 6.64 -4.09
CA SER A 370 -17.46 6.03 -3.12
C SER A 370 -16.94 4.64 -3.52
N PHE A 371 -17.25 4.17 -4.73
CA PHE A 371 -16.87 2.86 -5.26
C PHE A 371 -15.51 2.92 -5.96
N CYS A 372 -14.47 3.05 -5.15
CA CYS A 372 -13.11 3.26 -5.66
C CYS A 372 -12.04 2.52 -4.84
N HIS A 373 -10.83 2.47 -5.38
CA HIS A 373 -9.63 2.06 -4.66
C HIS A 373 -8.68 3.25 -4.48
N ILE A 374 -8.06 3.38 -3.31
CA ILE A 374 -7.08 4.44 -3.02
C ILE A 374 -5.82 3.79 -2.48
N LYS A 375 -4.65 4.22 -2.96
CA LYS A 375 -3.36 3.76 -2.45
C LYS A 375 -2.60 4.85 -1.69
N THR A 376 -2.19 4.52 -0.48
CA THR A 376 -1.23 5.29 0.32
C THR A 376 -0.05 4.41 0.70
N ALA A 377 1.12 4.99 0.94
CA ALA A 377 2.27 4.26 1.47
C ALA A 377 3.23 5.21 2.21
N GLY A 378 3.92 6.08 1.46
CA GLY A 378 4.96 6.93 2.03
C GLY A 378 4.47 8.00 3.02
N THR A 379 3.16 8.27 3.12
CA THR A 379 2.64 9.15 4.17
C THR A 379 2.67 8.51 5.56
N SER A 380 2.57 7.18 5.67
CA SER A 380 2.81 6.45 6.92
C SER A 380 4.23 6.75 7.44
N TRP A 381 5.22 6.66 6.55
CA TRP A 381 6.61 7.01 6.82
C TRP A 381 6.79 8.47 7.25
N LEU A 382 6.05 9.41 6.64
CA LEU A 382 6.12 10.81 7.06
C LEU A 382 5.60 11.01 8.48
N GLU A 383 4.50 10.37 8.88
CA GLU A 383 3.99 10.47 10.25
C GLU A 383 4.92 9.79 11.26
N GLU A 384 5.56 8.69 10.89
CA GLU A 384 6.61 8.05 11.70
C GLU A 384 7.81 9.00 11.93
N VAL A 385 8.34 9.62 10.88
CA VAL A 385 9.47 10.56 11.03
C VAL A 385 9.04 11.83 11.76
N LYS A 386 7.78 12.25 11.64
CA LYS A 386 7.22 13.36 12.43
C LYS A 386 7.23 13.05 13.92
N VAL A 387 6.91 11.81 14.31
CA VAL A 387 7.02 11.37 15.72
C VAL A 387 8.47 11.44 16.20
N ILE A 388 9.45 11.09 15.35
CA ILE A 388 10.87 11.27 15.67
C ILE A 388 11.21 12.75 15.87
N ALA A 389 10.72 13.65 15.01
CA ALA A 389 10.92 15.09 15.20
C ALA A 389 10.35 15.58 16.54
N MET A 390 9.21 15.03 16.97
CA MET A 390 8.56 15.39 18.23
C MET A 390 9.26 14.81 19.48
N LYS A 391 9.86 13.63 19.37
CA LYS A 391 10.32 12.84 20.53
C LYS A 391 11.84 12.69 20.64
N ASN A 392 12.54 12.81 19.52
CA ASN A 392 13.98 12.76 19.43
C ASN A 392 14.45 13.78 18.36
N PRO A 393 14.37 15.09 18.66
CA PRO A 393 14.69 16.14 17.70
C PRO A 393 16.14 16.08 17.20
N ALA A 394 17.07 15.64 18.05
CA ALA A 394 18.46 15.40 17.66
C ALA A 394 18.57 14.36 16.53
N LEU A 395 17.92 13.20 16.68
CA LEU A 395 17.88 12.18 15.63
C LEU A 395 17.21 12.71 14.35
N TYR A 396 16.11 13.46 14.47
CA TYR A 396 15.47 14.06 13.29
C TYR A 396 16.41 15.01 12.54
N ARG A 397 17.16 15.85 13.25
CA ARG A 397 18.14 16.76 12.63
C ARG A 397 19.22 16.00 11.86
N GLU A 398 19.72 14.89 12.41
CA GLU A 398 20.66 14.02 11.70
C GLU A 398 20.02 13.44 10.42
N ILE A 399 18.84 12.84 10.54
CA ILE A 399 18.09 12.26 9.41
C ILE A 399 17.84 13.30 8.32
N HIS A 400 17.40 14.51 8.69
CA HIS A 400 17.06 15.55 7.73
C HIS A 400 18.30 16.07 7.00
N ARG A 401 19.43 16.28 7.69
CA ARG A 401 20.70 16.66 7.02
C ARG A 401 21.16 15.58 6.05
N PHE A 402 21.10 14.31 6.47
CA PHE A 402 21.42 13.18 5.60
C PHE A 402 20.48 13.09 4.38
N ALA A 403 19.19 13.40 4.57
CA ALA A 403 18.22 13.47 3.48
C ALA A 403 18.59 14.56 2.46
N LEU A 404 19.02 15.74 2.92
CA LEU A 404 19.47 16.83 2.02
C LEU A 404 20.65 16.39 1.17
N GLU A 405 21.63 15.71 1.76
CA GLU A 405 22.82 15.20 1.06
C GLU A 405 22.49 14.12 0.00
N ASN A 406 21.44 13.33 0.23
CA ASN A 406 21.05 12.23 -0.66
C ASN A 406 19.88 12.55 -1.60
N PHE A 407 19.31 13.76 -1.53
CA PHE A 407 18.08 14.10 -2.22
C PHE A 407 18.18 13.91 -3.74
N GLU A 408 19.21 14.45 -4.39
CA GLU A 408 19.36 14.38 -5.86
C GLU A 408 19.47 12.93 -6.36
N LYS A 409 20.18 12.08 -5.61
CA LYS A 409 20.29 10.65 -5.91
C LYS A 409 18.93 9.97 -5.83
N ASP A 410 18.18 10.20 -4.76
CA ASP A 410 16.90 9.50 -4.54
C ASP A 410 15.76 10.06 -5.40
N ARG A 411 15.83 11.34 -5.78
CA ARG A 411 14.91 12.02 -6.70
C ARG A 411 14.92 11.42 -8.09
N ALA A 412 16.01 10.83 -8.55
CA ALA A 412 16.14 10.27 -9.90
C ALA A 412 15.04 9.26 -10.30
N SER A 413 14.35 8.66 -9.32
CA SER A 413 13.23 7.72 -9.56
C SER A 413 11.85 8.30 -9.26
N TYR A 414 11.72 9.62 -9.09
CA TYR A 414 10.46 10.31 -8.77
C TYR A 414 10.33 11.61 -9.57
N ASN A 415 9.12 11.86 -10.09
CA ASN A 415 8.78 13.16 -10.67
C ASN A 415 8.39 14.13 -9.54
N LEU A 416 9.26 15.10 -9.21
CA LEU A 416 9.05 16.07 -8.13
C LEU A 416 9.51 17.47 -8.55
N THR A 417 8.81 18.50 -8.06
CA THR A 417 9.17 19.92 -8.20
C THR A 417 9.71 20.54 -6.91
N THR A 418 10.24 19.71 -6.01
CA THR A 418 10.80 20.14 -4.72
C THR A 418 11.86 21.23 -4.90
N ASP A 419 11.74 22.30 -4.13
CA ASP A 419 12.68 23.41 -4.06
C ASP A 419 13.38 23.40 -2.70
N LEU A 420 14.61 22.86 -2.67
CA LEU A 420 15.40 22.73 -1.44
C LEU A 420 15.70 24.09 -0.79
N SER A 421 15.67 25.19 -1.54
CA SER A 421 15.92 26.53 -0.98
C SER A 421 14.79 27.02 -0.08
N ARG A 422 13.61 26.38 -0.14
CA ARG A 422 12.46 26.69 0.73
C ARG A 422 12.49 25.93 2.04
N ILE A 423 13.40 24.97 2.20
CA ILE A 423 13.58 24.23 3.44
C ILE A 423 14.45 25.10 4.37
N PRO A 424 13.96 25.43 5.58
CA PRO A 424 14.70 26.31 6.47
C PRO A 424 16.00 25.65 6.94
N ASN A 425 17.00 26.48 7.23
CA ASN A 425 18.20 26.02 7.91
C ASN A 425 17.81 25.45 9.28
N LEU A 426 18.05 24.16 9.49
CA LEU A 426 17.64 23.50 10.73
C LEU A 426 18.27 24.13 11.97
N ASP A 427 19.48 24.68 11.87
CA ASP A 427 20.15 25.30 13.03
C ASP A 427 19.41 26.56 13.54
N GLU A 428 18.49 27.11 12.74
CA GLU A 428 17.65 28.26 13.07
C GLU A 428 16.22 27.88 13.51
N VAL A 429 15.84 26.60 13.37
CA VAL A 429 14.53 26.08 13.77
C VAL A 429 14.64 25.51 15.18
N SER A 430 13.75 25.87 16.09
CA SER A 430 13.75 25.28 17.45
C SER A 430 13.25 23.82 17.42
N ASP A 431 13.66 23.01 18.41
CA ASP A 431 13.27 21.60 18.47
C ASP A 431 11.74 21.39 18.48
N ASN A 432 11.00 22.27 19.17
CA ASN A 432 9.54 22.21 19.24
C ASN A 432 8.84 22.55 17.92
N GLU A 433 9.56 23.18 16.98
CA GLU A 433 9.04 23.58 15.67
C GLU A 433 9.39 22.58 14.57
N LEU A 434 10.27 21.59 14.80
CA LEU A 434 10.68 20.62 13.78
C LEU A 434 9.50 19.84 13.19
N ALA A 435 8.51 19.48 14.03
CA ALA A 435 7.30 18.80 13.57
C ALA A 435 6.47 19.66 12.58
N SER A 436 6.63 20.98 12.58
CA SER A 436 5.95 21.88 11.64
C SER A 436 6.45 21.74 10.20
N LEU A 437 7.66 21.23 10.00
CA LEU A 437 8.22 20.95 8.67
C LEU A 437 7.38 19.90 7.91
N PHE A 438 6.66 19.03 8.62
CA PHE A 438 5.74 18.07 8.02
C PHE A 438 4.43 18.70 7.51
N LYS A 439 4.29 20.03 7.60
CA LYS A 439 3.25 20.82 6.93
C LYS A 439 3.78 21.54 5.69
N GLN A 440 5.09 21.53 5.46
CA GLN A 440 5.73 22.20 4.32
C GLN A 440 5.98 21.19 3.21
N ASN A 441 5.55 21.54 1.99
CA ASN A 441 5.64 20.65 0.84
C ASN A 441 7.07 20.14 0.59
N ASP A 442 8.03 21.05 0.53
CA ASP A 442 9.41 20.70 0.16
C ASP A 442 10.09 19.81 1.21
N SER A 443 9.89 20.11 2.50
CA SER A 443 10.39 19.26 3.60
C SER A 443 9.72 17.88 3.62
N ARG A 444 8.41 17.80 3.33
CA ARG A 444 7.72 16.51 3.21
C ARG A 444 8.29 15.69 2.06
N GLN A 445 8.47 16.29 0.88
CA GLN A 445 9.02 15.58 -0.29
C GLN A 445 10.44 15.08 -0.06
N LEU A 446 11.29 15.93 0.56
CA LEU A 446 12.64 15.55 0.98
C LEU A 446 12.63 14.25 1.79
N ILE A 447 11.87 14.21 2.89
CA ILE A 447 11.80 13.03 3.77
C ILE A 447 11.09 11.86 3.09
N HIS A 448 10.04 12.12 2.30
CA HIS A 448 9.23 11.08 1.68
C HIS A 448 10.02 10.18 0.74
N ILE A 449 10.94 10.76 -0.05
CA ILE A 449 11.65 10.03 -1.11
C ILE A 449 13.01 9.49 -0.68
N THR A 450 13.58 10.03 0.40
CA THR A 450 14.90 9.63 0.93
C THR A 450 14.87 8.47 1.92
N TYR A 451 13.67 7.93 2.24
CA TYR A 451 13.49 6.77 3.13
C TYR A 451 14.46 5.61 2.84
N GLY A 452 14.72 5.32 1.56
CA GLY A 452 15.57 4.22 1.15
C GLY A 452 17.04 4.44 1.50
N SER A 453 17.55 5.67 1.31
CA SER A 453 18.91 6.00 1.74
C SER A 453 18.99 6.00 3.27
N ILE A 454 18.03 6.60 3.97
CA ILE A 454 18.01 6.69 5.43
C ILE A 454 17.99 5.28 6.07
N LEU A 455 17.13 4.38 5.58
CA LEU A 455 16.95 3.06 6.18
C LEU A 455 18.06 2.06 5.83
N LYS A 456 18.86 2.32 4.78
CA LYS A 456 19.97 1.46 4.37
C LYS A 456 21.35 1.97 4.79
N ASP A 457 21.42 3.18 5.32
CA ASP A 457 22.68 3.78 5.73
C ASP A 457 23.34 2.96 6.86
N LYS A 458 24.60 2.59 6.65
CA LYS A 458 25.38 1.70 7.51
C LYS A 458 26.76 2.30 7.75
N ASP A 459 27.28 2.11 8.97
CA ASP A 459 28.66 2.47 9.30
C ASP A 459 29.67 1.48 8.67
N ASP A 460 30.96 1.76 8.82
CA ASP A 460 32.05 0.91 8.32
C ASP A 460 32.04 -0.53 8.89
N ARG A 461 31.26 -0.78 9.95
CA ARG A 461 31.09 -2.09 10.58
C ARG A 461 29.81 -2.80 10.13
N GLY A 462 29.06 -2.21 9.21
CA GLY A 462 27.81 -2.74 8.67
C GLY A 462 26.59 -2.55 9.57
N LYS A 463 26.70 -1.76 10.66
CA LYS A 463 25.57 -1.46 11.54
C LYS A 463 24.76 -0.29 10.98
N TYR A 464 23.43 -0.41 11.00
CA TYR A 464 22.57 0.69 10.56
C TYR A 464 22.76 1.95 11.40
N ILE A 465 22.93 3.09 10.73
CA ILE A 465 23.13 4.39 11.38
C ILE A 465 21.81 4.93 11.93
N TYR A 466 20.74 4.89 11.12
CA TYR A 466 19.43 5.45 11.50
C TYR A 466 18.38 4.39 11.81
N LYS A 467 18.32 3.29 11.05
CA LYS A 467 17.22 2.28 11.11
C LYS A 467 16.91 1.84 12.54
N ASP A 468 17.87 1.30 13.27
CA ASP A 468 17.65 0.78 14.63
C ASP A 468 17.19 1.87 15.61
N ARG A 469 17.69 3.11 15.46
CA ARG A 469 17.31 4.26 16.28
C ARG A 469 15.90 4.73 15.96
N ILE A 470 15.50 4.70 14.70
CA ILE A 470 14.13 4.99 14.23
C ILE A 470 13.16 3.98 14.87
N TYR A 471 13.39 2.68 14.70
CA TYR A 471 12.54 1.64 15.31
C TYR A 471 12.47 1.77 16.83
N LYS A 472 13.61 2.07 17.49
CA LYS A 472 13.64 2.29 18.94
C LYS A 472 12.74 3.46 19.37
N VAL A 473 12.85 4.62 18.72
CA VAL A 473 12.02 5.78 19.07
C VAL A 473 10.54 5.47 18.88
N LEU A 474 10.17 4.84 17.76
CA LEU A 474 8.77 4.47 17.49
C LEU A 474 8.25 3.39 18.44
N PHE A 475 9.11 2.48 18.90
CA PHE A 475 8.78 1.49 19.92
C PHE A 475 8.58 2.14 21.31
N ASP A 476 9.49 3.03 21.72
CA ASP A 476 9.43 3.73 23.01
C ASP A 476 8.21 4.67 23.09
N TYR A 477 7.85 5.32 21.97
CA TYR A 477 6.74 6.27 21.84
C TYR A 477 5.59 5.74 20.96
N GLU A 478 5.24 4.46 21.16
CA GLU A 478 4.26 3.73 20.34
C GLU A 478 2.87 4.36 20.33
N GLU A 479 2.39 4.87 21.47
CA GLU A 479 1.08 5.50 21.57
C GLU A 479 1.02 6.78 20.72
N GLU A 480 2.08 7.60 20.74
CA GLU A 480 2.19 8.76 19.85
C GLU A 480 2.33 8.37 18.39
N HIS A 481 3.14 7.34 18.09
CA HIS A 481 3.25 6.79 16.74
C HIS A 481 1.87 6.39 16.20
N TYR A 482 1.13 5.55 16.93
CA TYR A 482 -0.17 5.08 16.48
C TYR A 482 -1.21 6.19 16.38
N ARG A 483 -1.18 7.15 17.31
CA ARG A 483 -2.10 8.30 17.27
C ARG A 483 -1.84 9.22 16.08
N GLU A 484 -0.59 9.62 15.82
CA GLU A 484 -0.30 10.55 14.72
C GLU A 484 -0.64 9.92 13.37
N LEU A 485 -0.21 8.66 13.17
CA LEU A 485 -0.48 7.93 11.93
C LEU A 485 -1.98 7.68 11.73
N SER A 486 -2.67 7.16 12.75
CA SER A 486 -4.11 6.86 12.64
C SER A 486 -4.94 8.11 12.38
N ASN A 487 -4.62 9.25 13.00
CA ASN A 487 -5.29 10.52 12.74
C ASN A 487 -5.09 10.99 11.30
N HIS A 488 -3.86 10.85 10.78
CA HIS A 488 -3.55 11.24 9.41
C HIS A 488 -4.29 10.38 8.38
N ILE A 489 -4.27 9.05 8.52
CA ILE A 489 -5.02 8.14 7.63
C ILE A 489 -6.52 8.32 7.80
N ARG A 490 -7.02 8.54 9.03
CA ARG A 490 -8.44 8.79 9.26
C ARG A 490 -8.91 10.01 8.47
N ARG A 491 -8.13 11.10 8.42
CA ARG A 491 -8.44 12.29 7.62
C ARG A 491 -8.72 11.96 6.14
N HIS A 492 -7.98 11.01 5.57
CA HIS A 492 -8.21 10.53 4.21
C HIS A 492 -9.54 9.78 4.11
N LEU A 493 -9.74 8.79 5.00
CA LEU A 493 -10.93 7.96 5.01
C LEU A 493 -12.22 8.77 5.19
N VAL A 494 -12.24 9.84 6.00
CA VAL A 494 -13.46 10.68 6.16
C VAL A 494 -13.85 11.40 4.88
N LEU A 495 -12.92 11.66 3.96
CA LEU A 495 -13.21 12.33 2.69
C LEU A 495 -13.70 11.35 1.61
N LEU A 496 -13.66 10.05 1.88
CA LEU A 496 -14.07 9.00 0.94
C LEU A 496 -15.48 8.47 1.20
N VAL A 497 -16.06 8.78 2.35
CA VAL A 497 -17.42 8.36 2.70
C VAL A 497 -18.35 9.54 2.44
N SER A 498 -19.27 9.39 1.49
CA SER A 498 -20.39 10.32 1.34
C SER A 498 -21.20 10.34 2.64
N ILE A 499 -21.38 11.53 3.24
CA ILE A 499 -22.33 11.76 4.33
C ILE A 499 -23.76 11.69 3.79
#